data_AF-A0A2M8Q4K2-F1
#
_entry.id   AF-A0A2M8Q4K2-F1
#
_cell.length_a   1.000
_cell.length_b   1.000
_cell.length_c   1.000
_cell.angle_alpha   90.00
_cell.angle_beta   90.00
_cell.angle_gamma   90.00
#
_symmetry.space_group_name_H-M   'P 1'
#
loop_
_entity.id
_entity.type
_entity.pdbx_description
1 polymer ?
#
loop_
_entity_poly.entity_id
_entity_poly.type
_entity_poly.pdbx_seq_one_letter_code
_entity_poly.pdbx_strand_id
1 'polypeptide(L)'
;MAEELTIPTWRQALSERSHPLYEAAWVIFKMHSVDFASELLEENKEAVISLIKEILESDELYINDGFGSGQAPVNAIRLIGHWKLEEFLPQLLEIIADTPEQRPAYGAALNAVANLGESVIDAVLAWVEEDESLRPDAAKILQRVGLNNDKAFDAIQSWIDINDPQMVSTYTNYLISINPARAEYVIDDLSRNRDLDKGLRKQLKNKVNEARQRQQALKELEASATKAAEELVEAAETLQPSSEEDDTPEANTEEEAE
;
A
#
# COMPACT_ATOMS: atom_id res chain seq x y z
N MET A 1 -21.43 -44.42 0.62
CA MET A 1 -21.04 -43.92 -0.70
C MET A 1 -19.72 -43.21 -0.50
N ALA A 2 -18.63 -43.72 -1.06
CA ALA A 2 -17.36 -43.00 -1.02
C ALA A 2 -17.49 -41.83 -1.99
N GLU A 3 -17.33 -40.60 -1.51
CA GLU A 3 -17.10 -39.46 -2.39
C GLU A 3 -15.89 -39.78 -3.26
N GLU A 4 -16.07 -39.68 -4.56
CA GLU A 4 -14.98 -39.79 -5.51
C GLU A 4 -14.05 -38.61 -5.26
N LEU A 5 -12.91 -38.86 -4.61
CA LEU A 5 -11.92 -37.85 -4.29
C LEU A 5 -11.37 -37.27 -5.60
N THR A 6 -11.94 -36.15 -6.04
CA THR A 6 -11.45 -35.40 -7.18
C THR A 6 -10.08 -34.84 -6.83
N ILE A 7 -9.05 -35.28 -7.57
CA ILE A 7 -7.68 -34.79 -7.39
C ILE A 7 -7.66 -33.31 -7.80
N PRO A 8 -7.21 -32.37 -6.94
CA PRO A 8 -7.14 -30.95 -7.29
C PRO A 8 -6.30 -30.69 -8.55
N THR A 9 -6.65 -29.67 -9.33
CA THR A 9 -5.97 -29.33 -10.58
C THR A 9 -4.49 -29.02 -10.33
N TRP A 10 -4.16 -28.31 -9.24
CA TRP A 10 -2.77 -28.03 -8.89
C TRP A 10 -1.95 -29.31 -8.65
N ARG A 11 -2.55 -30.36 -8.09
CA ARG A 11 -1.88 -31.64 -7.82
C ARG A 11 -1.67 -32.43 -9.12
N GLN A 12 -2.66 -32.43 -10.01
CA GLN A 12 -2.51 -33.01 -11.35
C GLN A 12 -1.42 -32.27 -12.14
N ALA A 13 -1.48 -30.94 -12.16
CA ALA A 13 -0.53 -30.07 -12.84
C ALA A 13 0.91 -30.30 -12.38
N LEU A 14 1.16 -30.51 -11.09
CA LEU A 14 2.52 -30.79 -10.60
C LEU A 14 3.00 -32.21 -10.92
N SER A 15 2.08 -33.16 -11.11
CA SER A 15 2.40 -34.57 -11.34
C SER A 15 2.65 -34.89 -12.83
N GLU A 16 2.03 -34.12 -13.73
CA GLU A 16 2.03 -34.40 -15.17
C GLU A 16 2.69 -33.27 -15.95
N ARG A 17 3.88 -33.52 -16.51
CA ARG A 17 4.62 -32.52 -17.30
C ARG A 17 3.88 -32.05 -18.56
N SER A 18 2.97 -32.86 -19.08
CA SER A 18 2.11 -32.52 -20.22
C SER A 18 0.90 -31.67 -19.84
N HIS A 19 0.64 -31.45 -18.56
CA HIS A 19 -0.50 -30.67 -18.11
C HIS A 19 -0.33 -29.19 -18.54
N PRO A 20 -1.38 -28.54 -19.09
CA PRO A 20 -1.27 -27.15 -19.55
C PRO A 20 -0.82 -26.16 -18.47
N LEU A 21 -1.14 -26.45 -17.21
CA LEU A 21 -0.76 -25.64 -16.04
C LEU A 21 0.49 -26.12 -15.30
N TYR A 22 1.26 -27.07 -15.86
CA TYR A 22 2.45 -27.61 -15.18
C TYR A 22 3.42 -26.50 -14.76
N GLU A 23 3.75 -25.60 -15.69
CA GLU A 23 4.68 -24.48 -15.42
C GLU A 23 4.09 -23.51 -14.40
N ALA A 24 2.83 -23.10 -14.57
CA ALA A 24 2.15 -22.23 -13.62
C ALA A 24 2.14 -22.78 -12.19
N ALA A 25 1.81 -24.06 -12.02
CA ALA A 25 1.79 -24.69 -10.72
C ALA A 25 3.19 -24.68 -10.07
N TRP A 26 4.25 -25.04 -10.81
CA TRP A 26 5.61 -25.01 -10.27
C TRP A 26 6.08 -23.60 -9.92
N VAL A 27 5.75 -22.61 -10.76
CA VAL A 27 6.07 -21.20 -10.52
C VAL A 27 5.42 -20.74 -9.21
N ILE A 28 4.12 -21.00 -9.00
CA ILE A 28 3.44 -20.61 -7.76
C ILE A 28 4.02 -21.34 -6.55
N PHE A 29 4.30 -22.64 -6.66
CA PHE A 29 4.83 -23.43 -5.54
C PHE A 29 6.28 -23.11 -5.15
N LYS A 30 7.06 -22.55 -6.07
CA LYS A 30 8.50 -22.25 -5.87
C LYS A 30 8.86 -20.79 -6.12
N MET A 31 7.87 -19.89 -6.16
CA MET A 31 8.07 -18.50 -6.56
C MET A 31 9.15 -17.82 -5.70
N HIS A 32 10.17 -17.30 -6.38
CA HIS A 32 11.22 -16.50 -5.76
C HIS A 32 11.01 -14.99 -5.96
N SER A 33 10.34 -14.61 -7.05
CA SER A 33 10.01 -13.22 -7.39
C SER A 33 8.60 -13.17 -7.97
N VAL A 34 7.78 -12.24 -7.45
CA VAL A 34 6.42 -12.03 -7.94
C VAL A 34 6.41 -11.35 -9.30
N ASP A 35 7.36 -10.45 -9.58
CA ASP A 35 7.42 -9.74 -10.86
C ASP A 35 7.75 -10.71 -12.00
N PHE A 36 8.74 -11.58 -11.80
CA PHE A 36 9.09 -12.62 -12.78
C PHE A 36 7.93 -13.61 -12.99
N ALA A 37 7.28 -14.04 -11.92
CA ALA A 37 6.15 -14.97 -12.02
C ALA A 37 4.96 -14.32 -12.73
N SER A 38 4.67 -13.06 -12.44
CA SER A 38 3.62 -12.28 -13.10
C SER A 38 3.86 -12.21 -14.60
N GLU A 39 5.06 -11.81 -15.03
CA GLU A 39 5.44 -11.72 -16.44
C GLU A 39 5.32 -13.07 -17.16
N LEU A 40 5.83 -14.14 -16.54
CA LEU A 40 5.80 -15.49 -17.12
C LEU A 40 4.38 -16.04 -17.27
N LEU A 41 3.49 -15.70 -16.34
CA LEU A 41 2.14 -16.26 -16.25
C LEU A 41 1.06 -15.40 -16.93
N GLU A 42 1.40 -14.20 -17.38
CA GLU A 42 0.42 -13.24 -17.93
C GLU A 42 -0.33 -13.80 -19.16
N GLU A 43 0.35 -14.55 -20.04
CA GLU A 43 -0.29 -15.14 -21.23
C GLU A 43 -1.39 -16.17 -20.88
N ASN A 44 -1.33 -16.78 -19.69
CA ASN A 44 -2.27 -17.79 -19.22
C ASN A 44 -3.07 -17.34 -17.98
N LYS A 45 -3.12 -16.03 -17.73
CA LYS A 45 -3.63 -15.43 -16.49
C LYS A 45 -4.98 -15.98 -16.04
N GLU A 46 -5.97 -16.09 -16.93
CA GLU A 46 -7.31 -16.61 -16.59
C GLU A 46 -7.28 -18.05 -16.04
N ALA A 47 -6.47 -18.92 -16.65
CA ALA A 47 -6.31 -20.29 -16.18
C ALA A 47 -5.51 -20.34 -14.86
N VAL A 48 -4.57 -19.41 -14.69
CA VAL A 48 -3.80 -19.24 -13.45
C VAL A 48 -4.68 -18.70 -12.32
N ILE A 49 -5.63 -17.81 -12.59
CA ILE A 49 -6.61 -17.32 -11.61
C ILE A 49 -7.44 -18.49 -11.06
N SER A 50 -7.90 -19.38 -11.93
CA SER A 50 -8.62 -20.59 -11.51
C SER A 50 -7.75 -21.49 -10.62
N LEU A 51 -6.47 -21.65 -10.98
CA LEU A 51 -5.50 -22.41 -10.18
C LEU A 51 -5.23 -21.76 -8.81
N ILE A 52 -5.09 -20.42 -8.77
CA ILE A 52 -4.92 -19.63 -7.55
C ILE A 52 -6.08 -19.88 -6.60
N LYS A 53 -7.32 -19.86 -7.09
CA LYS A 53 -8.51 -20.11 -6.29
C LYS A 53 -8.46 -21.49 -5.61
N GLU A 54 -8.16 -22.56 -6.37
CA GLU A 54 -8.02 -23.90 -5.80
C GLU A 54 -6.90 -23.99 -4.75
N ILE A 55 -5.79 -23.27 -4.97
CA ILE A 55 -4.67 -23.24 -4.02
C ILE A 55 -5.09 -22.58 -2.70
N LEU A 56 -5.84 -21.48 -2.75
CA LEU A 56 -6.31 -20.79 -1.54
C LEU A 56 -7.40 -21.56 -0.79
N GLU A 57 -8.19 -22.40 -1.48
CA GLU A 57 -9.19 -23.29 -0.88
C GLU A 57 -8.57 -24.57 -0.27
N SER A 58 -7.27 -24.80 -0.46
CA SER A 58 -6.58 -26.03 -0.03
C SER A 58 -5.89 -25.85 1.32
N ASP A 59 -6.57 -26.18 2.42
CA ASP A 59 -6.01 -26.12 3.79
C ASP A 59 -4.67 -26.85 3.94
N GLU A 60 -4.49 -27.97 3.22
CA GLU A 60 -3.25 -28.76 3.27
C GLU A 60 -2.01 -27.97 2.81
N LEU A 61 -2.20 -26.95 1.96
CA LEU A 61 -1.13 -26.11 1.43
C LEU A 61 -0.68 -25.02 2.40
N TYR A 62 -1.45 -24.73 3.45
CA TYR A 62 -1.08 -23.78 4.51
C TYR A 62 -0.21 -24.41 5.60
N ILE A 63 -0.04 -25.73 5.59
CA ILE A 63 0.79 -26.45 6.55
C ILE A 63 2.28 -26.23 6.21
N ASN A 64 3.04 -25.65 7.15
CA ASN A 64 4.46 -25.31 6.95
C ASN A 64 5.34 -26.53 6.59
N ASP A 65 5.03 -27.70 7.13
CA ASP A 65 5.73 -28.97 6.83
C ASP A 65 5.01 -29.81 5.77
N GLY A 66 3.93 -29.27 5.20
CA GLY A 66 3.14 -29.89 4.17
C GLY A 66 3.74 -29.72 2.78
N PHE A 67 3.02 -30.24 1.78
CA PHE A 67 3.39 -30.11 0.39
C PHE A 67 3.38 -28.63 -0.03
N GLY A 68 4.49 -28.12 -0.57
CA GLY A 68 4.66 -26.69 -0.87
C GLY A 68 5.09 -25.83 0.33
N SER A 69 5.33 -26.43 1.50
CA SER A 69 5.93 -25.78 2.69
C SER A 69 5.22 -24.50 3.15
N GLY A 70 3.90 -24.42 3.03
CA GLY A 70 3.14 -23.21 3.34
C GLY A 70 3.29 -22.06 2.33
N GLN A 71 4.13 -22.21 1.30
CA GLN A 71 4.48 -21.10 0.40
C GLN A 71 3.53 -20.96 -0.78
N ALA A 72 2.89 -22.03 -1.23
CA ALA A 72 1.99 -21.96 -2.39
C ALA A 72 0.86 -20.93 -2.19
N PRO A 73 0.12 -20.93 -1.06
CA PRO A 73 -0.91 -19.90 -0.81
C PRO A 73 -0.32 -18.51 -0.68
N VAL A 74 0.83 -18.36 -0.01
CA VAL A 74 1.53 -17.07 0.13
C VAL A 74 1.89 -16.46 -1.22
N ASN A 75 2.36 -17.30 -2.15
CA ASN A 75 2.74 -16.89 -3.50
C ASN A 75 1.53 -16.58 -4.37
N ALA A 76 0.45 -17.36 -4.24
CA ALA A 76 -0.83 -17.07 -4.87
C ALA A 76 -1.39 -15.71 -4.41
N ILE A 77 -1.38 -15.43 -3.11
CA ILE A 77 -1.79 -14.13 -2.54
C ILE A 77 -0.94 -12.98 -3.08
N ARG A 78 0.38 -13.17 -3.21
CA ARG A 78 1.27 -12.15 -3.79
C ARG A 78 0.92 -11.84 -5.24
N LEU A 79 0.61 -12.86 -6.05
CA LEU A 79 0.15 -12.67 -7.43
C LEU A 79 -1.19 -11.94 -7.48
N ILE A 80 -2.15 -12.28 -6.62
CA ILE A 80 -3.42 -11.55 -6.48
C ILE A 80 -3.15 -10.05 -6.27
N GLY A 81 -2.29 -9.72 -5.31
CA GLY A 81 -1.94 -8.34 -5.02
C GLY A 81 -1.21 -7.64 -6.16
N HIS A 82 -0.31 -8.33 -6.85
CA HIS A 82 0.46 -7.78 -7.96
C HIS A 82 -0.42 -7.52 -9.20
N TRP A 83 -1.31 -8.46 -9.53
CA TRP A 83 -2.28 -8.32 -10.61
C TRP A 83 -3.51 -7.50 -10.25
N LYS A 84 -3.64 -7.07 -9.00
CA LYS A 84 -4.76 -6.31 -8.46
C LYS A 84 -6.12 -6.96 -8.70
N LEU A 85 -6.22 -8.26 -8.41
CA LEU A 85 -7.44 -9.02 -8.63
C LEU A 85 -8.47 -8.74 -7.52
N GLU A 86 -9.30 -7.73 -7.72
CA GLU A 86 -10.32 -7.30 -6.73
C GLU A 86 -11.34 -8.39 -6.37
N GLU A 87 -11.59 -9.36 -7.27
CA GLU A 87 -12.52 -10.47 -7.01
C GLU A 87 -12.12 -11.35 -5.82
N PHE A 88 -10.85 -11.33 -5.43
CA PHE A 88 -10.33 -12.07 -4.28
C PHE A 88 -10.44 -11.30 -2.95
N LEU A 89 -10.93 -10.05 -2.96
CA LEU A 89 -11.00 -9.24 -1.74
C LEU A 89 -11.71 -9.95 -0.58
N PRO A 90 -12.89 -10.59 -0.75
CA PRO A 90 -13.53 -11.33 0.34
C PRO A 90 -12.63 -12.42 0.92
N GLN A 91 -12.00 -13.23 0.06
CA GLN A 91 -11.11 -14.31 0.49
C GLN A 91 -9.83 -13.78 1.17
N LEU A 92 -9.30 -12.65 0.72
CA LEU A 92 -8.15 -12.01 1.38
C LEU A 92 -8.51 -11.52 2.80
N LEU A 93 -9.72 -10.98 2.98
CA LEU A 93 -10.24 -10.55 4.29
C LEU A 93 -10.54 -11.74 5.22
N GLU A 94 -10.94 -12.90 4.68
CA GLU A 94 -11.05 -14.14 5.45
C GLU A 94 -9.67 -14.63 5.90
N ILE A 95 -8.70 -14.69 4.99
CA ILE A 95 -7.31 -15.08 5.31
C ILE A 95 -6.72 -14.17 6.39
N ILE A 96 -6.84 -12.86 6.18
CA ILE A 96 -7.16 -11.84 7.20
C ILE A 96 -7.36 -12.31 8.66
N ALA A 97 -8.65 -12.54 8.94
CA ALA A 97 -9.20 -12.89 10.24
C ALA A 97 -8.70 -14.25 10.76
N ASP A 98 -8.57 -15.24 9.87
CA ASP A 98 -8.37 -16.63 10.28
C ASP A 98 -6.89 -17.00 10.45
N THR A 99 -5.98 -16.16 9.93
CA THR A 99 -4.55 -16.43 9.95
C THR A 99 -3.85 -15.65 11.07
N PRO A 100 -3.13 -16.31 11.99
CA PRO A 100 -2.32 -15.61 12.98
C PRO A 100 -1.29 -14.68 12.35
N GLU A 101 -1.10 -13.49 12.94
CA GLU A 101 -0.25 -12.43 12.37
C GLU A 101 1.18 -12.86 12.02
N GLN A 102 1.73 -13.84 12.76
CA GLN A 102 3.10 -14.32 12.58
C GLN A 102 3.25 -15.25 11.37
N ARG A 103 2.14 -15.69 10.76
CA ARG A 103 2.17 -16.54 9.58
C ARG A 103 2.39 -15.69 8.33
N PRO A 104 3.21 -16.15 7.37
CA PRO A 104 3.49 -15.37 6.16
C PRO A 104 2.25 -15.02 5.32
N ALA A 105 1.21 -15.87 5.34
CA ALA A 105 -0.02 -15.63 4.58
C ALA A 105 -0.76 -14.38 5.05
N TYR A 106 -0.78 -14.10 6.36
CA TYR A 106 -1.39 -12.88 6.91
C TYR A 106 -0.74 -11.62 6.34
N GLY A 107 0.59 -11.53 6.42
CA GLY A 107 1.33 -10.38 5.89
C GLY A 107 1.21 -10.25 4.37
N ALA A 108 1.17 -11.38 3.65
CA ALA A 108 0.93 -11.38 2.22
C ALA A 108 -0.46 -10.86 1.87
N ALA A 109 -1.50 -11.27 2.61
CA ALA A 109 -2.88 -10.84 2.37
C ALA A 109 -3.05 -9.35 2.67
N LEU A 110 -2.49 -8.84 3.78
CA LEU A 110 -2.49 -7.41 4.07
C LEU A 110 -1.82 -6.58 2.96
N ASN A 111 -0.72 -7.08 2.39
CA ASN A 111 -0.04 -6.41 1.28
C ASN A 111 -0.88 -6.49 -0.01
N ALA A 112 -1.52 -7.62 -0.27
CA ALA A 112 -2.37 -7.80 -1.44
C ALA A 112 -3.57 -6.85 -1.40
N VAL A 113 -4.28 -6.77 -0.26
CA VAL A 113 -5.37 -5.79 -0.06
C VAL A 113 -4.85 -4.36 -0.22
N ALA A 114 -3.68 -4.05 0.33
CA ALA A 114 -3.08 -2.73 0.18
C ALA A 114 -2.80 -2.35 -1.29
N ASN A 115 -2.40 -3.32 -2.11
CA ASN A 115 -2.12 -3.10 -3.54
C ASN A 115 -3.38 -2.86 -4.39
N LEU A 116 -4.55 -3.32 -3.92
CA LEU A 116 -5.85 -2.97 -4.53
C LEU A 116 -6.15 -1.47 -4.37
N GLY A 117 -5.62 -0.83 -3.33
CA GLY A 117 -5.69 0.61 -3.12
C GLY A 117 -6.98 1.06 -2.43
N GLU A 118 -7.36 2.32 -2.61
CA GLU A 118 -8.48 2.95 -1.89
C GLU A 118 -9.86 2.34 -2.20
N SER A 119 -10.01 1.60 -3.31
CA SER A 119 -11.29 0.95 -3.68
C SER A 119 -11.78 -0.03 -2.61
N VAL A 120 -10.88 -0.57 -1.78
CA VAL A 120 -11.23 -1.54 -0.74
C VAL A 120 -11.80 -0.93 0.53
N ILE A 121 -11.72 0.40 0.72
CA ILE A 121 -12.07 1.04 1.99
C ILE A 121 -13.51 0.73 2.41
N ASP A 122 -14.48 0.91 1.50
CA ASP A 122 -15.90 0.68 1.83
C ASP A 122 -16.17 -0.80 2.17
N ALA A 123 -15.47 -1.73 1.51
CA ALA A 123 -15.59 -3.16 1.81
C ALA A 123 -14.95 -3.53 3.17
N VAL A 124 -13.81 -2.94 3.51
CA VAL A 124 -13.16 -3.14 4.82
C VAL A 124 -14.01 -2.58 5.95
N LEU A 125 -14.70 -1.45 5.73
CA LEU A 125 -15.63 -0.90 6.72
C LEU A 125 -16.84 -1.81 6.92
N ALA A 126 -17.45 -2.31 5.83
CA ALA A 126 -18.54 -3.27 5.91
C ALA A 126 -18.14 -4.57 6.64
N TRP A 127 -16.92 -5.06 6.39
CA TRP A 127 -16.35 -6.24 7.06
C TRP A 127 -16.28 -6.08 8.59
N VAL A 128 -15.96 -4.87 9.09
CA VAL A 128 -15.94 -4.58 10.54
C VAL A 128 -17.33 -4.33 11.11
N GLU A 129 -18.28 -3.85 10.31
CA GLU A 129 -19.67 -3.71 10.75
C GLU A 129 -20.31 -5.07 11.06
N GLU A 130 -19.86 -6.13 10.38
CA GLU A 130 -20.30 -7.50 10.63
C GLU A 130 -19.67 -8.11 11.89
N ASP A 131 -18.41 -7.80 12.17
CA ASP A 131 -17.72 -8.19 13.41
C ASP A 131 -16.72 -7.14 13.88
N GLU A 132 -17.05 -6.47 14.99
CA GLU A 132 -16.21 -5.44 15.59
C GLU A 132 -14.86 -5.98 16.10
N SER A 133 -14.73 -7.29 16.31
CA SER A 133 -13.46 -7.92 16.72
C SER A 133 -12.36 -7.74 15.67
N LEU A 134 -12.73 -7.46 14.43
CA LEU A 134 -11.85 -7.27 13.27
C LEU A 134 -11.27 -5.85 13.16
N ARG A 135 -11.69 -4.92 14.03
CA ARG A 135 -11.17 -3.54 14.08
C ARG A 135 -9.64 -3.45 14.06
N PRO A 136 -8.85 -4.26 14.81
CA PRO A 136 -7.40 -4.19 14.76
C PRO A 136 -6.83 -4.45 13.36
N ASP A 137 -7.38 -5.41 12.63
CA ASP A 137 -6.90 -5.77 11.29
C ASP A 137 -7.38 -4.80 10.23
N ALA A 138 -8.64 -4.38 10.31
CA ALA A 138 -9.17 -3.33 9.45
C ALA A 138 -8.40 -2.02 9.61
N ALA A 139 -8.03 -1.63 10.84
CA ALA A 139 -7.22 -0.44 11.07
C ALA A 139 -5.83 -0.53 10.43
N LYS A 140 -5.20 -1.72 10.41
CA LYS A 140 -3.94 -1.97 9.68
C LYS A 140 -4.11 -1.82 8.17
N ILE A 141 -5.23 -2.30 7.62
CA ILE A 141 -5.55 -2.15 6.19
C ILE A 141 -5.76 -0.67 5.87
N LEU A 142 -6.67 -0.01 6.60
CA LEU A 142 -7.01 1.40 6.40
C LEU A 142 -5.81 2.33 6.54
N GLN A 143 -4.87 2.04 7.44
CA GLN A 143 -3.61 2.78 7.54
C GLN A 143 -2.80 2.73 6.23
N ARG A 144 -2.81 1.60 5.52
CA ARG A 144 -2.01 1.37 4.32
C ARG A 144 -2.65 1.95 3.07
N VAL A 145 -3.98 1.83 2.95
CA VAL A 145 -4.71 2.28 1.76
C VAL A 145 -5.24 3.71 1.89
N GLY A 146 -5.49 4.19 3.11
CA GLY A 146 -6.25 5.40 3.36
C GLY A 146 -5.44 6.69 3.41
N LEU A 147 -4.31 6.82 2.70
CA LEU A 147 -3.51 8.05 2.74
C LEU A 147 -4.35 9.27 2.36
N ASN A 148 -4.49 10.22 3.28
CA ASN A 148 -5.36 11.40 3.18
C ASN A 148 -6.86 11.09 2.92
N ASN A 149 -7.32 9.87 3.19
CA ASN A 149 -8.71 9.49 3.02
C ASN A 149 -9.50 9.75 4.32
N ASP A 150 -10.48 10.65 4.25
CA ASP A 150 -11.27 11.05 5.43
C ASP A 150 -12.11 9.91 6.00
N LYS A 151 -12.67 9.02 5.17
CA LYS A 151 -13.46 7.88 5.67
C LYS A 151 -12.60 6.94 6.50
N ALA A 152 -11.41 6.61 6.01
CA ALA A 152 -10.46 5.76 6.73
C ALA A 152 -10.02 6.41 8.06
N PHE A 153 -9.76 7.72 8.04
CA PHE A 153 -9.40 8.48 9.23
C PHE A 153 -10.55 8.48 10.25
N ASP A 154 -11.77 8.80 9.82
CA ASP A 154 -12.96 8.88 10.67
C ASP A 154 -13.26 7.55 11.34
N ALA A 155 -13.16 6.45 10.58
CA ALA A 155 -13.36 5.11 11.08
C ALA A 155 -12.36 4.79 12.21
N ILE A 156 -11.05 4.92 11.95
CA ILE A 156 -10.02 4.65 12.98
C ILE A 156 -10.19 5.58 14.18
N GLN A 157 -10.50 6.86 13.97
CA GLN A 157 -10.74 7.82 15.06
C GLN A 157 -11.92 7.37 15.94
N SER A 158 -13.01 6.88 15.33
CA SER A 158 -14.19 6.42 16.04
C SER A 158 -13.96 5.16 16.89
N TRP A 159 -12.95 4.35 16.53
CA TRP A 159 -12.63 3.10 17.22
C TRP A 159 -11.66 3.28 18.39
N ILE A 160 -11.19 4.50 18.67
CA ILE A 160 -10.28 4.74 19.80
C ILE A 160 -11.03 4.55 21.12
N ASP A 161 -10.73 3.46 21.83
CA ASP A 161 -11.14 3.27 23.22
C ASP A 161 -10.08 3.81 24.18
N ILE A 162 -10.43 4.87 24.91
CA ILE A 162 -9.55 5.49 25.91
C ILE A 162 -9.22 4.57 27.09
N ASN A 163 -10.00 3.50 27.29
CA ASN A 163 -9.76 2.50 28.33
C ASN A 163 -8.70 1.47 27.93
N ASP A 164 -8.26 1.46 26.67
CA ASP A 164 -7.16 0.64 26.18
C ASP A 164 -5.97 1.52 25.75
N PRO A 165 -4.98 1.74 26.65
CA PRO A 165 -3.80 2.53 26.35
C PRO A 165 -2.98 2.04 25.14
N GLN A 166 -2.97 0.73 24.90
CA GLN A 166 -2.23 0.14 23.79
C GLN A 166 -2.94 0.45 22.46
N MET A 167 -4.27 0.35 22.44
CA MET A 167 -5.09 0.76 21.31
C MET A 167 -4.95 2.26 21.02
N VAL A 168 -5.04 3.13 22.04
CA VAL A 168 -4.84 4.58 21.87
C VAL A 168 -3.49 4.87 21.20
N SER A 169 -2.41 4.26 21.71
CA SER A 169 -1.07 4.44 21.13
C SER A 169 -1.00 3.94 19.68
N THR A 170 -1.59 2.79 19.39
CA THR A 170 -1.56 2.16 18.07
C THR A 170 -2.36 2.97 17.05
N TYR A 171 -3.62 3.29 17.35
CA TYR A 171 -4.50 3.99 16.41
C TYR A 171 -4.09 5.43 16.18
N THR A 172 -3.52 6.11 17.19
CA THR A 172 -2.95 7.44 16.95
C THR A 172 -1.76 7.40 15.98
N ASN A 173 -0.95 6.34 15.96
CA ASN A 173 0.08 6.16 14.93
C ASN A 173 -0.53 5.92 13.54
N TYR A 174 -1.65 5.20 13.48
CA TYR A 174 -2.36 4.96 12.22
C TYR A 174 -2.96 6.26 11.67
N LEU A 175 -3.61 7.06 12.51
CA LEU A 175 -4.11 8.39 12.15
C LEU A 175 -2.98 9.30 11.65
N ILE A 176 -1.81 9.30 12.30
CA ILE A 176 -0.64 10.04 11.83
C ILE A 176 -0.23 9.59 10.43
N SER A 177 -0.26 8.29 10.14
CA SER A 177 0.13 7.75 8.84
C SER A 177 -0.87 8.11 7.74
N ILE A 178 -2.16 8.17 8.07
CA ILE A 178 -3.22 8.55 7.15
C ILE A 178 -3.19 10.05 6.86
N ASN A 179 -3.26 10.88 7.90
CA ASN A 179 -3.30 12.34 7.75
C ASN A 179 -2.62 12.99 8.96
N PRO A 180 -1.31 13.32 8.87
CA PRO A 180 -0.56 13.88 9.97
C PRO A 180 -1.13 15.20 10.52
N ALA A 181 -1.61 16.07 9.63
CA ALA A 181 -2.14 17.38 10.00
C ALA A 181 -3.43 17.23 10.80
N ARG A 182 -4.34 16.37 10.34
CA ARG A 182 -5.60 16.09 11.04
C ARG A 182 -5.38 15.32 12.34
N ALA A 183 -4.46 14.35 12.33
CA ALA A 183 -4.11 13.55 13.51
C ALA A 183 -3.60 14.41 14.66
N GLU A 184 -2.87 15.50 14.38
CA GLU A 184 -2.37 16.41 15.40
C GLU A 184 -3.50 16.91 16.32
N TYR A 185 -4.64 17.32 15.75
CA TYR A 185 -5.77 17.82 16.52
C TYR A 185 -6.40 16.75 17.41
N VAL A 186 -6.59 15.55 16.88
CA VAL A 186 -7.13 14.41 17.63
C VAL A 186 -6.21 14.03 18.79
N ILE A 187 -4.90 13.97 18.52
CA ILE A 187 -3.90 13.59 19.53
C ILE A 187 -3.76 14.66 20.60
N ASP A 188 -3.81 15.95 20.24
CA ASP A 188 -3.79 17.05 21.21
C ASP A 188 -5.01 17.00 22.14
N ASP A 189 -6.20 16.74 21.59
CA ASP A 189 -7.42 16.55 22.39
C ASP A 189 -7.32 15.35 23.34
N LEU A 190 -6.94 14.17 22.83
CA LEU A 190 -6.71 12.99 23.64
C LEU A 190 -5.68 13.25 24.75
N SER A 191 -4.60 14.00 24.46
CA SER A 191 -3.56 14.31 25.44
C SER A 191 -4.04 15.15 26.65
N ARG A 192 -5.18 15.81 26.50
CA ARG A 192 -5.83 16.64 27.53
C ARG A 192 -6.90 15.87 28.31
N ASN A 193 -7.38 14.74 27.79
CA ASN A 193 -8.34 13.87 28.47
C ASN A 193 -7.75 13.37 29.79
N ARG A 194 -8.38 13.68 30.93
CA ARG A 194 -7.83 13.36 32.26
C ARG A 194 -8.00 11.90 32.67
N ASP A 195 -8.84 11.15 31.97
CA ASP A 195 -9.11 9.75 32.24
C ASP A 195 -7.99 8.85 31.70
N LEU A 196 -7.19 9.36 30.74
CA LEU A 196 -5.98 8.68 30.29
C LEU A 196 -4.86 8.72 31.33
N ASP A 197 -4.11 7.63 31.40
CA ASP A 197 -2.88 7.53 32.19
C ASP A 197 -1.93 8.71 31.92
N LYS A 198 -1.28 9.20 32.97
CA LYS A 198 -0.37 10.35 32.91
C LYS A 198 0.82 10.10 31.98
N GLY A 199 1.34 8.87 31.95
CA GLY A 199 2.41 8.45 31.05
C GLY A 199 1.97 8.52 29.59
N LEU A 200 0.81 7.93 29.26
CA LEU A 200 0.24 7.98 27.92
C LEU A 200 -0.02 9.43 27.47
N ARG A 201 -0.63 10.27 28.32
CA ARG A 201 -0.82 11.70 27.99
C ARG A 201 0.48 12.42 27.68
N LYS A 202 1.55 12.12 28.43
CA LYS A 202 2.88 12.67 28.15
C LYS A 202 3.41 12.20 26.80
N GLN A 203 3.25 10.92 26.46
CA GLN A 203 3.62 10.38 25.15
C GLN A 203 2.86 11.07 24.01
N LEU A 204 1.54 11.24 24.13
CA LEU A 204 0.72 11.94 23.14
C LEU A 204 1.16 13.39 22.96
N LYS A 205 1.44 14.12 24.06
CA LYS A 205 2.00 15.49 23.98
C LYS A 205 3.33 15.55 23.24
N ASN A 206 4.20 14.58 23.48
CA ASN A 206 5.47 14.51 22.76
C ASN A 206 5.24 14.33 21.26
N LYS A 207 4.32 13.44 20.86
CA LYS A 207 3.95 13.25 19.44
C LYS A 207 3.43 14.54 18.80
N VAL A 208 2.56 15.29 19.49
CA VAL A 208 2.05 16.59 19.00
C VAL A 208 3.19 17.60 18.83
N ASN A 209 4.10 17.68 19.80
CA ASN A 209 5.24 18.58 19.72
C ASN A 209 6.18 18.21 18.55
N GLU A 210 6.45 16.93 18.36
CA GLU A 210 7.25 16.43 17.23
C GLU A 210 6.58 16.74 15.87
N ALA A 211 5.26 16.56 15.78
CA ALA A 211 4.50 16.88 14.56
C ALA A 211 4.58 18.39 14.23
N ARG A 212 4.37 19.26 15.23
CA ARG A 212 4.49 20.72 15.08
C ARG A 212 5.89 21.15 14.66
N GLN A 213 6.92 20.56 15.25
CA GLN A 213 8.31 20.83 14.89
C GLN A 213 8.62 20.43 13.45
N ARG A 214 8.13 19.26 13.00
CA ARG A 214 8.29 18.82 11.61
C ARG A 214 7.57 19.76 10.63
N GLN A 215 6.34 20.17 10.93
CA GLN A 215 5.61 21.14 10.11
C GLN A 215 6.33 22.49 10.01
N GLN A 216 6.89 22.97 11.13
CA GLN A 216 7.66 24.21 11.14
C GLN A 216 8.93 24.07 10.28
N ALA A 217 9.66 22.96 10.41
CA ALA A 217 10.85 22.70 9.60
C ALA A 217 10.54 22.60 8.09
N LEU A 218 9.40 22.02 7.73
CA LEU A 218 8.95 21.97 6.33
C LEU A 218 8.64 23.38 5.78
N LYS A 219 7.95 24.23 6.55
CA LYS A 219 7.69 25.62 6.16
C LYS A 219 8.97 26.42 5.95
N GLU A 220 9.95 26.23 6.83
CA GLU A 220 11.27 26.88 6.71
C GLU A 220 12.03 26.39 5.47
N LEU A 221 11.94 25.09 5.16
CA LEU A 221 12.53 24.50 3.95
C LEU A 221 11.86 25.04 2.68
N GLU A 222 10.54 25.11 2.63
CA GLU A 222 9.77 25.66 1.50
C GLU A 222 10.08 27.15 1.27
N ALA A 223 10.15 27.94 2.33
CA ALA A 223 10.52 29.35 2.25
C ALA A 223 11.96 29.52 1.71
N SER A 224 12.89 28.69 2.18
CA SER A 224 14.27 28.68 1.70
C SER A 224 14.37 28.28 0.23
N ALA A 225 13.64 27.25 -0.19
CA ALA A 225 13.60 26.79 -1.57
C ALA A 225 13.00 27.84 -2.51
N THR A 226 11.94 28.53 -2.07
CA THR A 226 11.31 29.62 -2.83
C THR A 226 12.29 30.76 -3.06
N LYS A 227 12.97 31.20 -2.00
CA LYS A 227 13.99 32.25 -2.09
C LYS A 227 15.14 31.86 -3.02
N ALA A 228 15.64 30.63 -2.93
CA ALA A 228 16.70 30.15 -3.81
C ALA A 228 16.26 30.11 -5.28
N ALA A 229 14.99 29.77 -5.56
CA ALA A 229 14.44 29.81 -6.91
C ALA A 229 14.36 31.26 -7.46
N GLU A 230 13.97 32.23 -6.64
CA GLU A 230 13.95 33.66 -7.03
C GLU A 230 15.36 34.18 -7.37
N GLU A 231 16.36 33.87 -6.53
CA GLU A 231 17.77 34.25 -6.78
C GLU A 231 18.32 33.64 -8.10
N LEU A 232 17.90 32.42 -8.44
CA LEU A 232 18.28 31.77 -9.71
C LEU A 232 17.62 32.43 -10.93
N VAL A 233 16.37 32.88 -10.81
CA VAL A 233 15.66 33.60 -11.88
C VAL A 233 16.33 34.95 -12.13
N GLU A 234 16.61 35.72 -11.07
CA GLU A 234 17.30 37.01 -11.18
C GLU A 234 18.68 36.85 -11.81
N ALA A 235 19.46 35.84 -11.40
CA ALA A 235 20.75 35.54 -12.00
C ALA A 235 20.63 35.19 -13.50
N ALA A 236 19.60 34.45 -13.91
CA ALA A 236 19.38 34.09 -15.31
C ALA A 236 19.00 35.31 -16.18
N GLU A 237 18.20 36.25 -15.64
CA GLU A 237 17.85 37.50 -16.33
C GLU A 237 19.08 38.39 -16.59
N THR A 238 20.02 38.45 -15.63
CA THR A 238 21.28 39.20 -15.82
C THR A 238 22.24 38.59 -16.84
N LEU A 239 22.03 37.31 -17.22
CA LEU A 239 22.85 36.59 -18.20
C LEU A 239 22.25 36.57 -19.60
N GLN A 240 21.06 37.13 -19.83
CA GLN A 240 20.56 37.34 -21.20
C GLN A 240 21.44 38.40 -21.89
N PRO A 241 22.16 38.05 -22.98
CA PRO A 241 22.98 39.01 -23.67
C PRO A 241 22.08 40.12 -24.23
N SER A 242 22.45 41.36 -23.91
CA SER A 242 22.05 42.55 -24.67
C SER A 242 22.14 42.21 -26.14
N SER A 243 21.00 42.08 -26.81
CA SER A 243 20.95 42.14 -28.27
C SER A 243 21.29 43.58 -28.62
N GLU A 244 22.59 43.88 -28.68
CA GLU A 244 23.09 45.07 -29.34
C GLU A 244 22.58 45.00 -30.78
N GLU A 245 21.74 45.97 -31.11
CA GLU A 245 21.26 46.29 -32.44
C GLU A 245 22.47 46.38 -33.38
N ASP A 246 22.58 45.42 -34.29
CA ASP A 246 23.59 45.41 -35.34
C ASP A 246 23.19 46.48 -36.37
N ASP A 247 23.66 47.69 -36.11
CA ASP A 247 23.55 48.89 -36.93
C ASP A 247 24.20 48.61 -38.30
N THR A 248 23.39 48.10 -39.23
CA THR A 248 23.86 47.73 -40.57
C THR A 248 23.96 49.01 -41.41
N PRO A 249 25.15 49.41 -41.90
CA PRO A 249 25.28 50.65 -42.65
C PRO A 249 24.72 50.49 -44.06
N GLU A 250 23.88 51.43 -44.47
CA GLU A 250 23.46 51.63 -45.87
C GLU A 250 24.70 51.82 -46.77
N ALA A 251 25.06 50.78 -47.53
CA ALA A 251 26.01 50.88 -48.63
C ALA A 251 25.26 51.20 -49.93
N ASN A 252 25.43 52.44 -50.37
CA ASN A 252 25.05 52.98 -51.66
C ASN A 252 26.08 52.59 -52.74
N THR A 253 25.67 52.67 -54.02
CA THR A 253 26.49 52.71 -55.27
C THR A 253 27.27 51.42 -55.65
N GLU A 254 27.51 51.01 -56.89
CA GLU A 254 27.22 51.40 -58.29
C GLU A 254 27.77 50.26 -59.19
N GLU A 255 27.32 50.16 -60.46
CA GLU A 255 28.07 49.64 -61.64
C GLU A 255 28.48 48.13 -61.66
N GLU A 256 28.54 47.37 -62.76
CA GLU A 256 28.59 47.55 -64.22
C GLU A 256 28.22 46.16 -64.84
N ALA A 257 27.30 46.05 -65.80
CA ALA A 257 27.56 45.84 -67.24
C ALA A 257 28.44 44.61 -67.62
N GLU A 258 27.81 43.50 -68.02
CA GLU A 258 27.79 42.88 -69.37
C GLU A 258 27.22 41.45 -69.35
#